data_AF-A0A2M7Z523-F1
#
_entry.id   AF-A0A2M7Z523-F1
#
_cell.length_a   1.000
_cell.length_b   1.000
_cell.length_c   1.000
_cell.angle_alpha   90.00
_cell.angle_beta   90.00
_cell.angle_gamma   90.00
#
_symmetry.space_group_name_H-M   'P 1'
#
loop_
_entity.id
_entity.type
_entity.pdbx_description
1 polymer ?
#
loop_
_entity_poly.entity_id
_entity_poly.type
_entity_poly.pdbx_seq_one_letter_code
_entity_poly.pdbx_strand_id
1 'polypeptide(L)'
;MAFFFILIAFLWFIRETKAILFWLYLWQLKEYRFGRFFDHFRTYQGKKLFFNFFFIFKIILFLYVLSLAFYPKLLAWQLYALWIVILAVIYFFEDAKTVLDFFQKNLKKPVLTQKGKILILVSLIVEFLFLFILFQKFQKIKLFYWFSFSLLSFDILTPFLVSGIVLLFQPLTVYWQNKIIKRAKEKRAKIKDLIVIGITGSYGKTSTKEFLNTILSSKFKVLSTPAHQNTDIAIAKLILEKLNEDTEVFITEMAAYKRGEITSACQIVKPKIGILTGINEQHMATFGSLENIIKTKYELIESLPEMGFAIFNGDNQYCRELYKKAQLSKRICYTKFLASAQEVVVGDFWAKEVKAEKESLSFKIFSRRWGEIFEFKVNLLGEHHAQNILMAAIIGKEVLGMTLEE
;
A
#
# COMPACT_ATOMS: atom_id res chain seq x y z
N MET A 1 -21.07 -8.73 -45.29
CA MET A 1 -19.76 -8.96 -44.63
C MET A 1 -19.26 -7.75 -43.83
N ALA A 2 -19.15 -6.54 -44.40
CA ALA A 2 -18.61 -5.38 -43.68
C ALA A 2 -19.31 -5.09 -42.33
N PHE A 3 -20.65 -5.16 -42.28
CA PHE A 3 -21.43 -5.00 -41.05
C PHE A 3 -21.01 -5.95 -39.93
N PHE A 4 -20.72 -7.21 -40.24
CA PHE A 4 -20.31 -8.21 -39.26
C PHE A 4 -18.94 -7.88 -38.64
N PHE A 5 -18.00 -7.34 -39.41
CA PHE A 5 -16.70 -6.90 -38.90
C PHE A 5 -16.77 -5.61 -38.08
N ILE A 6 -17.72 -4.74 -38.40
CA ILE A 6 -18.02 -3.57 -37.56
C ILE A 6 -18.62 -4.04 -36.23
N LEU A 7 -19.53 -5.02 -36.27
CA LEU A 7 -20.14 -5.60 -35.06
C LEU A 7 -19.09 -6.26 -34.17
N ILE A 8 -18.20 -7.11 -34.71
CA ILE A 8 -17.16 -7.76 -33.89
C ILE A 8 -16.17 -6.73 -33.32
N ALA A 9 -15.83 -5.68 -34.07
CA ALA A 9 -14.98 -4.59 -33.57
C ALA A 9 -15.65 -3.80 -32.46
N PHE A 10 -16.97 -3.58 -32.56
CA PHE A 10 -17.75 -2.91 -31.52
C PHE A 10 -17.81 -3.73 -30.23
N LEU A 11 -18.11 -5.03 -30.33
CA LEU A 11 -18.09 -5.95 -29.18
C LEU A 11 -16.69 -6.00 -28.56
N TRP A 12 -15.67 -6.13 -29.40
CA TRP A 12 -14.28 -6.10 -28.96
C TRP A 12 -13.94 -4.81 -28.21
N PHE A 13 -14.38 -3.64 -28.68
CA PHE A 13 -14.09 -2.35 -28.04
C PHE A 13 -14.69 -2.27 -26.64
N ILE A 14 -15.94 -2.71 -26.45
CA ILE A 14 -16.58 -2.71 -25.12
C ILE A 14 -15.80 -3.63 -24.16
N ARG A 15 -15.52 -4.85 -24.61
CA ARG A 15 -14.76 -5.85 -23.85
C ARG A 15 -13.37 -5.32 -23.49
N GLU A 16 -12.69 -4.72 -24.46
CA GLU A 16 -11.30 -4.27 -24.34
C GLU A 16 -11.19 -3.07 -23.39
N THR A 17 -12.08 -2.09 -23.53
CA THR A 17 -12.20 -0.98 -22.58
C THR A 17 -12.38 -1.51 -21.15
N LYS A 18 -13.23 -2.51 -20.91
CA LYS A 18 -13.37 -3.14 -19.58
C LYS A 18 -12.06 -3.80 -19.13
N ALA A 19 -11.39 -4.54 -20.01
CA ALA A 19 -10.14 -5.22 -19.68
C ALA A 19 -9.04 -4.21 -19.30
N ILE A 20 -8.88 -3.12 -20.06
CA ILE A 20 -7.97 -2.02 -19.76
C ILE A 20 -8.26 -1.42 -18.39
N LEU A 21 -9.52 -1.08 -18.11
CA LEU A 21 -9.94 -0.55 -16.81
C LEU A 21 -9.63 -1.53 -15.67
N PHE A 22 -9.89 -2.83 -15.87
CA PHE A 22 -9.57 -3.85 -14.88
C PHE A 22 -8.06 -3.95 -14.60
N TRP A 23 -7.22 -3.97 -15.64
CA TRP A 23 -5.76 -4.04 -15.47
C TRP A 23 -5.18 -2.79 -14.83
N LEU A 24 -5.69 -1.60 -15.18
CA LEU A 24 -5.33 -0.35 -14.52
C LEU A 24 -5.77 -0.33 -13.06
N TYR A 25 -6.97 -0.84 -12.76
CA TYR A 25 -7.45 -1.04 -11.39
C TYR A 25 -6.50 -1.96 -10.61
N LEU A 26 -6.08 -3.07 -11.20
CA LEU A 26 -5.18 -4.02 -10.54
C LEU A 26 -3.80 -3.40 -10.27
N TRP A 27 -3.25 -2.65 -11.23
CA TRP A 27 -2.02 -1.88 -11.02
C TRP A 27 -2.17 -0.84 -9.91
N GLN A 28 -3.30 -0.13 -9.86
CA GLN A 28 -3.58 0.84 -8.80
C GLN A 28 -3.72 0.19 -7.43
N LEU A 29 -4.40 -0.96 -7.34
CA LEU A 29 -4.54 -1.74 -6.11
C LEU A 29 -3.17 -2.19 -5.56
N LYS A 30 -2.18 -2.37 -6.44
CA LYS A 30 -0.80 -2.70 -6.09
C LYS A 30 0.11 -1.47 -6.03
N GLU A 31 -0.47 -0.28 -5.89
CA GLU A 31 0.22 1.01 -5.76
C GLU A 31 1.20 1.32 -6.90
N TYR A 32 0.97 0.76 -8.10
CA TYR A 32 1.88 0.88 -9.25
C TYR A 32 3.31 0.35 -8.97
N ARG A 33 3.47 -0.57 -8.01
CA ARG A 33 4.76 -1.16 -7.66
C ARG A 33 4.93 -2.49 -8.36
N PHE A 34 5.95 -2.57 -9.22
CA PHE A 34 6.27 -3.76 -10.01
C PHE A 34 6.33 -5.05 -9.15
N GLY A 35 7.10 -5.07 -8.06
CA GLY A 35 7.21 -6.25 -7.19
C GLY A 35 5.87 -6.74 -6.64
N ARG A 36 5.05 -5.82 -6.09
CA ARG A 36 3.72 -6.17 -5.54
C ARG A 36 2.74 -6.65 -6.61
N PHE A 37 2.87 -6.13 -7.82
CA PHE A 37 2.06 -6.58 -8.96
C PHE A 37 2.41 -8.03 -9.34
N PHE A 38 3.70 -8.37 -9.41
CA PHE A 38 4.14 -9.74 -9.68
C PHE A 38 3.82 -10.71 -8.55
N ASP A 39 3.98 -10.32 -7.29
CA ASP A 39 3.61 -11.13 -6.14
C ASP A 39 2.12 -11.50 -6.13
N HIS A 40 1.26 -10.66 -6.71
CA HIS A 40 -0.15 -10.98 -6.84
C HIS A 40 -0.39 -12.28 -7.63
N PHE A 41 0.38 -12.54 -8.68
CA PHE A 41 0.23 -13.76 -9.49
C PHE A 41 0.75 -15.02 -8.81
N ARG A 42 1.45 -14.91 -7.67
CA ARG A 42 1.78 -16.04 -6.80
C ARG A 42 0.56 -16.49 -5.98
N THR A 43 -0.41 -15.60 -5.76
CA THR A 43 -1.64 -15.90 -5.02
C THR A 43 -2.66 -16.67 -5.86
N TYR A 44 -3.57 -17.39 -5.20
CA TYR A 44 -4.68 -18.09 -5.86
C TYR A 44 -5.53 -17.14 -6.75
N GLN A 45 -5.84 -15.95 -6.24
CA GLN A 45 -6.62 -14.95 -6.98
C GLN A 45 -5.92 -14.48 -8.25
N GLY A 46 -4.60 -14.24 -8.19
CA GLY A 46 -3.83 -13.82 -9.35
C GLY A 46 -3.71 -14.91 -10.41
N LYS A 47 -3.48 -16.17 -10.01
CA LYS A 47 -3.47 -17.31 -10.94
C LYS A 47 -4.81 -17.46 -11.69
N LYS A 48 -5.93 -17.29 -10.98
CA LYS A 48 -7.28 -17.38 -11.58
C LYS A 48 -7.52 -16.40 -12.74
N LEU A 49 -6.75 -15.31 -12.85
CA LEU A 49 -6.86 -14.35 -13.97
C LEU A 49 -6.43 -14.97 -15.30
N PHE A 50 -5.40 -15.83 -15.30
CA PHE A 50 -4.87 -16.48 -16.50
C PHE A 50 -5.42 -17.90 -16.72
N PHE A 51 -5.94 -18.55 -15.67
CA PHE A 51 -6.54 -19.88 -15.75
C PHE A 51 -8.08 -19.87 -15.81
N ASN A 52 -8.68 -18.76 -16.22
CA ASN A 52 -10.12 -18.70 -16.47
C ASN A 52 -10.45 -19.37 -17.82
N PHE A 53 -11.55 -20.13 -17.85
CA PHE A 53 -12.12 -20.76 -19.05
C PHE A 53 -12.07 -19.85 -20.29
N PHE A 54 -12.55 -18.60 -20.19
CA PHE A 54 -12.57 -17.68 -21.34
C PHE A 54 -11.18 -17.32 -21.86
N PHE A 55 -10.20 -17.12 -20.97
CA PHE A 55 -8.83 -16.79 -21.39
C PHE A 55 -8.14 -18.00 -22.04
N ILE A 56 -8.26 -19.18 -21.43
CA ILE A 56 -7.71 -20.43 -21.99
C ILE A 56 -8.33 -20.70 -23.36
N PHE A 57 -9.65 -20.52 -23.49
CA PHE A 57 -10.35 -20.73 -24.76
C PHE A 57 -9.88 -19.76 -25.85
N LYS A 58 -9.62 -18.48 -25.52
CA LYS A 58 -9.01 -17.50 -26.43
C LYS A 58 -7.60 -17.90 -26.87
N ILE A 59 -6.77 -18.43 -25.97
CA ILE A 59 -5.45 -18.97 -26.34
C ILE A 59 -5.59 -20.14 -27.32
N ILE A 60 -6.51 -21.07 -27.05
CA ILE A 60 -6.77 -22.21 -27.95
C ILE A 60 -7.22 -21.71 -29.33
N LEU A 61 -8.14 -20.73 -29.38
CA LEU A 61 -8.60 -20.12 -30.63
C LEU A 61 -7.49 -19.39 -31.39
N PHE A 62 -6.58 -18.73 -30.67
CA PHE A 62 -5.42 -18.06 -31.25
C PHE A 62 -4.47 -19.09 -31.89
N LEU A 63 -4.14 -20.16 -31.18
CA LEU A 63 -3.30 -21.25 -31.69
C LEU A 63 -3.95 -22.00 -32.86
N TYR A 64 -5.27 -22.19 -32.81
CA TYR A 64 -6.05 -22.78 -33.89
C TYR A 64 -5.93 -21.96 -35.18
N VAL A 65 -6.09 -20.63 -35.13
CA VAL A 65 -5.92 -19.80 -36.34
C VAL A 65 -4.51 -19.80 -36.88
N LEU A 66 -3.50 -19.84 -36.00
CA LEU A 66 -2.11 -19.96 -36.44
C LEU A 66 -1.85 -21.27 -37.17
N SER A 67 -2.46 -22.39 -36.74
CA SER A 67 -2.30 -23.67 -37.42
C SER A 67 -2.98 -23.71 -38.79
N LEU A 68 -4.08 -22.95 -38.98
CA LEU A 68 -4.75 -22.82 -40.28
C LEU A 68 -3.88 -22.16 -41.35
N ALA A 69 -2.81 -21.43 -40.98
CA ALA A 69 -1.85 -20.87 -41.93
C ALA A 69 -1.11 -21.96 -42.74
N PHE A 70 -1.06 -23.20 -42.23
CA PHE A 70 -0.40 -24.35 -42.85
C PHE A 70 -1.35 -25.26 -43.62
N TYR A 71 -2.66 -24.95 -43.68
CA TYR A 71 -3.69 -25.78 -44.32
C TYR A 71 -3.95 -25.38 -45.79
N PRO A 72 -4.42 -26.31 -46.66
CA PRO A 72 -4.78 -25.99 -48.04
C PRO A 72 -5.85 -24.89 -48.13
N LYS A 73 -5.59 -23.89 -48.98
CA LYS A 73 -6.39 -22.64 -49.09
C LYS A 73 -7.90 -22.87 -49.36
N LEU A 74 -8.26 -23.98 -50.02
CA LEU A 74 -9.64 -24.24 -50.46
C LEU A 74 -10.58 -24.62 -49.31
N LEU A 75 -10.10 -25.34 -48.28
CA LEU A 75 -10.87 -25.65 -47.06
C LEU A 75 -10.71 -24.60 -45.97
N ALA A 76 -9.61 -23.83 -46.00
CA ALA A 76 -9.27 -22.91 -44.91
C ALA A 76 -10.30 -21.79 -44.69
N TRP A 77 -10.99 -21.31 -45.74
CA TRP A 77 -11.90 -20.17 -45.61
C TRP A 77 -13.15 -20.46 -44.74
N GLN A 78 -13.69 -21.69 -44.81
CA GLN A 78 -14.83 -22.09 -43.98
C GLN A 78 -14.42 -22.19 -42.50
N LEU A 79 -13.22 -22.70 -42.25
CA LEU A 79 -12.64 -22.81 -40.91
C LEU A 79 -12.37 -21.41 -40.31
N TYR A 80 -11.85 -20.47 -41.11
CA TYR A 80 -11.72 -19.07 -40.70
C TYR A 80 -13.07 -18.43 -40.41
N ALA A 81 -14.09 -18.64 -41.24
CA ALA A 81 -15.43 -18.08 -41.02
C ALA A 81 -16.05 -18.60 -39.72
N LEU A 82 -16.00 -19.92 -39.50
CA LEU A 82 -16.46 -20.55 -38.26
C LEU A 82 -15.73 -19.98 -37.04
N TRP A 83 -14.40 -19.83 -37.13
CA TRP A 83 -13.59 -19.26 -36.07
C TRP A 83 -13.98 -17.82 -35.73
N ILE A 84 -14.24 -16.95 -36.72
CA ILE A 84 -14.66 -15.56 -36.47
C ILE A 84 -16.04 -15.54 -35.78
N VAL A 85 -16.96 -16.43 -36.18
CA VAL A 85 -18.27 -16.56 -35.51
C VAL A 85 -18.10 -16.98 -34.06
N ILE A 86 -17.26 -17.97 -33.77
CA ILE A 86 -16.95 -18.38 -32.39
C ILE A 86 -16.38 -17.21 -31.59
N LEU A 87 -15.46 -16.44 -32.18
CA LEU A 87 -14.88 -15.27 -31.52
C LEU A 87 -15.94 -14.19 -31.21
N ALA A 88 -16.83 -13.91 -32.16
CA ALA A 88 -17.93 -12.95 -31.96
C ALA A 88 -18.89 -13.40 -30.84
N VAL A 89 -19.20 -14.69 -30.76
CA VAL A 89 -20.03 -15.27 -29.68
C VAL A 89 -19.38 -15.10 -28.32
N ILE A 90 -18.06 -15.31 -28.22
CA ILE A 90 -17.33 -15.09 -26.95
C ILE A 90 -17.44 -13.63 -26.51
N TYR A 91 -17.15 -12.69 -27.41
CA TYR A 91 -17.22 -11.27 -27.07
C TYR A 91 -18.63 -10.86 -26.68
N PHE A 92 -19.65 -11.36 -27.37
CA PHE A 92 -21.05 -11.12 -27.00
C PHE A 92 -21.35 -11.56 -25.55
N PHE A 93 -20.95 -12.77 -25.15
CA PHE A 93 -21.18 -13.24 -23.79
C PHE A 93 -20.38 -12.50 -22.72
N GLU A 94 -19.12 -12.12 -23.03
CA GLU A 94 -18.32 -11.29 -22.13
C GLU A 94 -18.90 -9.89 -21.96
N ASP A 95 -19.40 -9.28 -23.03
CA ASP A 95 -20.06 -7.97 -23.00
C ASP A 95 -21.41 -8.04 -22.28
N ALA A 96 -22.22 -9.06 -22.51
CA ALA A 96 -23.45 -9.27 -21.76
C ALA A 96 -23.18 -9.34 -20.24
N LYS A 97 -22.13 -10.08 -19.84
CA LYS A 97 -21.68 -10.11 -18.45
C LYS A 97 -21.20 -8.73 -17.96
N THR A 98 -20.53 -7.97 -18.82
CA THR A 98 -20.05 -6.61 -18.51
C THR A 98 -21.18 -5.64 -18.24
N VAL A 99 -22.23 -5.70 -19.05
CA VAL A 99 -23.44 -4.91 -18.85
C VAL A 99 -24.10 -5.28 -17.52
N LEU A 100 -24.21 -6.57 -17.20
CA LEU A 100 -24.71 -7.03 -15.90
C LEU A 100 -23.86 -6.52 -14.73
N ASP A 101 -22.53 -6.66 -14.81
CA ASP A 101 -21.59 -6.18 -13.78
C ASP A 101 -21.71 -4.65 -13.57
N PHE A 102 -21.99 -3.90 -14.63
CA PHE A 102 -22.19 -2.45 -14.59
C PHE A 102 -23.47 -2.09 -13.81
N PHE A 103 -24.61 -2.70 -14.15
CA PHE A 103 -25.88 -2.45 -13.44
C PHE A 103 -25.82 -2.88 -11.98
N GLN A 104 -25.08 -3.94 -11.67
CA GLN A 104 -24.87 -4.42 -10.30
C GLN A 104 -23.79 -3.64 -9.52
N LYS A 105 -23.14 -2.62 -10.11
CA LYS A 105 -22.02 -1.87 -9.52
C LYS A 105 -20.83 -2.74 -9.09
N ASN A 106 -20.66 -3.91 -9.72
CA ASN A 106 -19.57 -4.85 -9.46
C ASN A 106 -18.35 -4.63 -10.36
N LEU A 107 -18.42 -3.64 -11.25
CA LEU A 107 -17.35 -3.36 -12.21
C LEU A 107 -16.12 -2.77 -11.52
N LYS A 108 -15.02 -3.54 -11.56
CA LYS A 108 -13.71 -3.14 -11.03
C LYS A 108 -13.05 -2.14 -11.98
N LYS A 109 -12.91 -0.89 -11.51
CA LYS A 109 -12.28 0.22 -12.25
C LYS A 109 -11.39 1.05 -11.34
N PRO A 110 -10.34 1.69 -11.87
CA PRO A 110 -9.46 2.52 -11.06
C PRO A 110 -10.20 3.73 -10.49
N VAL A 111 -9.82 4.12 -9.27
CA VAL A 111 -10.21 5.39 -8.65
C VAL A 111 -9.62 6.54 -9.48
N LEU A 112 -10.44 7.55 -9.77
CA LEU A 112 -10.12 8.69 -10.65
C LEU A 112 -9.14 9.70 -10.02
N THR A 113 -7.93 9.24 -9.73
CA THR A 113 -6.78 10.08 -9.36
C THR A 113 -6.21 10.78 -10.60
N GLN A 114 -5.40 11.84 -10.43
CA GLN A 114 -4.75 12.51 -11.57
C GLN A 114 -3.92 11.53 -12.43
N LYS A 115 -3.10 10.68 -11.79
CA LYS A 115 -2.34 9.62 -12.47
C LYS A 115 -3.27 8.61 -13.15
N GLY A 116 -4.33 8.18 -12.45
CA GLY A 116 -5.32 7.25 -12.99
C GLY A 116 -5.99 7.79 -14.25
N LYS A 117 -6.43 9.06 -14.25
CA LYS A 117 -7.03 9.72 -15.42
C LYS A 117 -6.08 9.73 -16.62
N ILE A 118 -4.80 10.07 -16.41
CA ILE A 118 -3.79 10.06 -17.48
C ILE A 118 -3.59 8.65 -18.05
N LEU A 119 -3.43 7.64 -17.19
CA LEU A 119 -3.24 6.27 -17.64
C LEU A 119 -4.44 5.73 -18.40
N ILE A 120 -5.67 6.00 -17.92
CA ILE A 120 -6.90 5.65 -18.63
C ILE A 120 -6.92 6.32 -20.00
N LEU A 121 -6.70 7.64 -20.07
CA LEU A 121 -6.71 8.38 -21.33
C LEU A 121 -5.69 7.83 -22.33
N VAL A 122 -4.45 7.59 -21.90
CA VAL A 122 -3.39 7.03 -22.76
C VAL A 122 -3.76 5.64 -23.25
N SER A 123 -4.28 4.77 -22.38
CA SER A 123 -4.70 3.42 -22.78
C SER A 123 -5.87 3.44 -23.77
N LEU A 124 -6.87 4.32 -23.58
CA LEU A 124 -7.98 4.48 -24.52
C LEU A 124 -7.53 5.07 -25.86
N ILE A 125 -6.55 5.97 -25.87
CA ILE A 125 -5.93 6.47 -27.11
C ILE A 125 -5.23 5.33 -27.85
N VAL A 126 -4.48 4.46 -27.15
CA VAL A 126 -3.81 3.30 -27.76
C VAL A 126 -4.83 2.33 -28.37
N GLU A 127 -5.92 2.03 -27.65
CA GLU A 127 -7.02 1.20 -28.13
C GLU A 127 -7.68 1.79 -29.39
N PHE A 128 -8.01 3.09 -29.37
CA PHE A 128 -8.62 3.78 -30.50
C PHE A 128 -7.68 3.85 -31.72
N LEU A 129 -6.39 4.18 -31.51
CA LEU A 129 -5.40 4.20 -32.58
C LEU A 129 -5.20 2.82 -33.20
N PHE A 130 -5.20 1.77 -32.37
CA PHE A 130 -5.13 0.39 -32.85
C PHE A 130 -6.31 0.06 -33.77
N LEU A 131 -7.55 0.34 -33.34
CA LEU A 131 -8.73 0.15 -34.19
C LEU A 131 -8.67 0.99 -35.46
N PHE A 132 -8.30 2.26 -35.37
CA PHE A 132 -8.19 3.15 -36.52
C PHE A 132 -7.20 2.61 -37.56
N ILE A 133 -5.99 2.22 -37.15
CA ILE A 133 -4.99 1.62 -38.04
C ILE A 133 -5.52 0.31 -38.64
N LEU A 134 -6.22 -0.50 -37.85
CA LEU A 134 -6.76 -1.76 -38.29
C LEU A 134 -7.86 -1.56 -39.36
N PHE A 135 -8.75 -0.58 -39.19
CA PHE A 135 -9.76 -0.21 -40.19
C PHE A 135 -9.15 0.35 -41.48
N GLN A 136 -8.08 1.15 -41.38
CA GLN A 136 -7.35 1.65 -42.57
C GLN A 136 -6.73 0.51 -43.38
N LYS A 137 -6.18 -0.51 -42.71
CA LYS A 137 -5.64 -1.71 -43.37
C LYS A 137 -6.75 -2.62 -43.91
N PHE A 138 -7.87 -2.72 -43.21
CA PHE A 138 -9.05 -3.52 -43.62
C PHE A 138 -9.61 -3.08 -44.96
N GLN A 139 -9.68 -1.77 -45.23
CA GLN A 139 -10.15 -1.27 -46.53
C GLN A 139 -9.23 -1.67 -47.69
N LYS A 140 -7.94 -1.89 -47.43
CA LYS A 140 -6.92 -2.20 -48.45
C LYS A 140 -6.73 -3.70 -48.66
N ILE A 141 -6.80 -4.50 -47.60
CA ILE A 141 -6.47 -5.93 -47.60
C ILE A 141 -7.78 -6.72 -47.45
N LYS A 142 -8.23 -7.41 -48.51
CA LYS A 142 -9.44 -8.28 -48.49
C LYS A 142 -9.31 -9.54 -47.61
N LEU A 143 -8.35 -9.59 -46.67
CA LEU A 143 -8.18 -10.72 -45.75
C LEU A 143 -8.85 -10.42 -44.40
N PHE A 144 -10.12 -10.74 -44.35
CA PHE A 144 -11.01 -10.58 -43.21
C PHE A 144 -10.58 -11.32 -41.93
N TYR A 145 -9.82 -12.41 -42.05
CA TYR A 145 -9.33 -13.19 -40.91
C TYR A 145 -8.19 -12.49 -40.16
N TRP A 146 -7.31 -11.74 -40.85
CA TRP A 146 -6.25 -10.96 -40.19
C TRP A 146 -6.82 -9.83 -39.33
N PHE A 147 -7.96 -9.26 -39.71
CA PHE A 147 -8.65 -8.27 -38.91
C PHE A 147 -9.04 -8.84 -37.54
N SER A 148 -9.79 -9.94 -37.54
CA SER A 148 -10.25 -10.58 -36.31
C SER A 148 -9.08 -11.19 -35.51
N PHE A 149 -8.06 -11.70 -36.20
CA PHE A 149 -6.83 -12.21 -35.55
C PHE A 149 -6.10 -11.10 -34.81
N SER A 150 -6.01 -9.90 -35.40
CA SER A 150 -5.40 -8.74 -34.75
C SER A 150 -6.17 -8.34 -33.49
N LEU A 151 -7.52 -8.33 -33.54
CA LEU A 151 -8.37 -8.06 -32.36
C LEU A 151 -8.10 -9.06 -31.23
N LEU A 152 -8.11 -10.36 -31.53
CA LEU A 152 -7.81 -11.41 -30.55
C LEU A 152 -6.37 -11.30 -30.00
N SER A 153 -5.42 -10.93 -30.85
CA SER A 153 -4.02 -10.76 -30.45
C SER A 153 -3.87 -9.62 -29.44
N PHE A 154 -4.51 -8.47 -29.71
CA PHE A 154 -4.52 -7.34 -28.79
C PHE A 154 -5.18 -7.71 -27.46
N ASP A 155 -6.34 -8.39 -27.51
CA ASP A 155 -7.07 -8.89 -26.33
C ASP A 155 -6.18 -9.73 -25.39
N ILE A 156 -5.45 -10.70 -25.96
CA ILE A 156 -4.57 -11.58 -25.19
C ILE A 156 -3.39 -10.78 -24.61
N LEU A 157 -2.90 -9.77 -25.35
CA LEU A 157 -1.75 -8.97 -24.97
C LEU A 157 -2.09 -7.77 -24.07
N THR A 158 -3.36 -7.44 -23.86
CA THR A 158 -3.82 -6.33 -23.00
C THR A 158 -3.10 -6.25 -21.64
N PRO A 159 -2.92 -7.35 -20.88
CA PRO A 159 -2.24 -7.28 -19.58
C PRO A 159 -0.82 -6.73 -19.72
N PHE A 160 -0.11 -7.10 -20.79
CA PHE A 160 1.25 -6.66 -21.08
C PHE A 160 1.29 -5.24 -21.63
N LEU A 161 0.35 -4.87 -22.51
CA LEU A 161 0.24 -3.51 -23.05
C LEU A 161 -0.03 -2.49 -21.95
N VAL A 162 -1.01 -2.74 -21.10
CA VAL A 162 -1.34 -1.87 -19.95
C VAL A 162 -0.15 -1.80 -18.99
N SER A 163 0.50 -2.94 -18.70
CA SER A 163 1.71 -2.96 -17.86
C SER A 163 2.85 -2.16 -18.46
N GLY A 164 3.08 -2.25 -19.77
CA GLY A 164 4.08 -1.46 -20.50
C GLY A 164 3.80 0.03 -20.37
N ILE A 165 2.55 0.47 -20.58
CA ILE A 165 2.14 1.87 -20.39
C ILE A 165 2.41 2.34 -18.95
N VAL A 166 2.01 1.56 -17.95
CA VAL A 166 2.24 1.91 -16.53
C VAL A 166 3.73 2.07 -16.22
N LEU A 167 4.56 1.16 -16.71
CA LEU A 167 6.01 1.17 -16.49
C LEU A 167 6.71 2.30 -17.25
N LEU A 168 6.28 2.63 -18.46
CA LEU A 168 6.79 3.79 -19.21
C LEU A 168 6.56 5.12 -18.47
N PHE A 169 5.42 5.25 -17.77
CA PHE A 169 5.12 6.43 -16.95
C PHE A 169 5.76 6.40 -15.55
N GLN A 170 6.40 5.29 -15.15
CA GLN A 170 6.98 5.14 -13.82
C GLN A 170 8.17 6.08 -13.57
N PRO A 171 9.16 6.23 -14.47
CA PRO A 171 10.27 7.17 -14.26
C PRO A 171 9.80 8.61 -14.06
N LEU A 172 8.82 9.04 -14.86
CA LEU A 172 8.21 10.36 -14.73
C LEU A 172 7.52 10.50 -13.38
N THR A 173 6.76 9.49 -12.94
CA THR A 173 6.10 9.48 -11.63
C THR A 173 7.13 9.64 -10.50
N VAL A 174 8.22 8.87 -10.55
CA VAL A 174 9.29 8.92 -9.54
C VAL A 174 9.97 10.28 -9.53
N TYR A 175 10.24 10.86 -10.69
CA TYR A 175 10.80 12.21 -10.81
C TYR A 175 9.92 13.26 -10.10
N TRP A 176 8.61 13.26 -10.37
CA TRP A 176 7.67 14.17 -9.71
C TRP A 176 7.56 13.93 -8.20
N GLN A 177 7.52 12.68 -7.77
CA GLN A 177 7.50 12.32 -6.35
C GLN A 177 8.76 12.84 -5.63
N ASN A 178 9.93 12.66 -6.23
CA ASN A 178 11.20 13.16 -5.67
C ASN A 178 11.21 14.69 -5.56
N LYS A 179 10.61 15.41 -6.51
CA LYS A 179 10.46 16.88 -6.42
C LYS A 179 9.56 17.29 -5.25
N ILE A 180 8.45 16.58 -5.04
CA ILE A 180 7.54 16.82 -3.90
C ILE A 180 8.27 16.52 -2.58
N ILE A 181 8.96 15.38 -2.49
CA ILE A 181 9.74 14.97 -1.32
C ILE A 181 10.84 16.00 -1.01
N LYS A 182 11.56 16.50 -2.03
CA LYS A 182 12.59 17.54 -1.86
C LYS A 182 12.00 18.80 -1.25
N ARG A 183 10.89 19.32 -1.80
CA ARG A 183 10.20 20.50 -1.26
C ARG A 183 9.70 20.28 0.17
N ALA A 184 9.21 19.08 0.48
CA ALA A 184 8.78 18.74 1.83
C ALA A 184 9.96 18.71 2.82
N LYS A 185 11.09 18.14 2.42
CA LYS A 185 12.34 18.16 3.22
C LYS A 185 12.79 19.58 3.52
N GLU A 186 12.79 20.45 2.50
CA GLU A 186 13.14 21.87 2.64
C GLU A 186 12.17 22.61 3.57
N LYS A 187 10.86 22.43 3.40
CA LYS A 187 9.85 23.06 4.26
C LYS A 187 9.97 22.61 5.72
N ARG A 188 10.08 21.30 5.97
CA ARG A 188 10.26 20.74 7.32
C ARG A 188 11.53 21.25 7.97
N ALA A 189 12.64 21.39 7.22
CA ALA A 189 13.90 21.88 7.76
C ALA A 189 13.88 23.36 8.21
N LYS A 190 12.90 24.16 7.78
CA LYS A 190 12.76 25.56 8.21
C LYS A 190 12.24 25.68 9.64
N ILE A 191 11.53 24.68 10.16
CA ILE A 191 10.98 24.66 11.52
C ILE A 191 12.00 23.97 12.42
N LYS A 192 12.90 24.76 13.03
CA LYS A 192 14.07 24.26 13.77
C LYS A 192 13.69 23.50 15.04
N ASP A 193 12.69 24.01 15.75
CA ASP A 193 12.29 23.50 17.06
C ASP A 193 11.24 22.39 16.98
N LEU A 194 10.85 21.97 15.76
CA LEU A 194 9.90 20.88 15.55
C LEU A 194 10.40 19.59 16.22
N ILE A 195 9.54 18.98 17.03
CA ILE A 195 9.77 17.67 17.61
C ILE A 195 9.05 16.65 16.77
N VAL A 196 9.82 15.76 16.14
CA VAL A 196 9.27 14.75 15.24
C VAL A 196 9.31 13.38 15.91
N ILE A 197 8.15 12.73 15.99
CA ILE A 197 7.95 11.41 16.58
C ILE A 197 7.63 10.41 15.48
N GLY A 198 8.53 9.45 15.25
CA GLY A 198 8.31 8.33 14.35
C GLY A 198 7.74 7.11 15.09
N ILE A 199 6.76 6.44 14.51
CA ILE A 199 6.13 5.25 15.11
C ILE A 199 6.18 4.11 14.09
N THR A 200 6.74 2.97 14.48
CA THR A 200 6.76 1.77 13.64
C THR A 200 6.46 0.50 14.44
N GLY A 201 6.14 -0.55 13.71
CA GLY A 201 5.77 -1.86 14.26
C GLY A 201 4.87 -2.64 13.32
N SER A 202 4.55 -3.87 13.69
CA SER A 202 3.62 -4.71 12.95
C SER A 202 2.18 -4.40 13.36
N TYR A 203 1.94 -4.17 14.65
CA TYR A 203 0.64 -3.79 15.24
C TYR A 203 0.79 -2.58 16.18
N GLY A 204 -0.31 -1.98 16.65
CA GLY A 204 -0.31 -0.90 17.65
C GLY A 204 0.13 0.49 17.17
N LYS A 205 0.62 0.63 15.93
CA LYS A 205 1.09 1.90 15.35
C LYS A 205 0.04 3.01 15.39
N THR A 206 -1.10 2.77 14.75
CA THR A 206 -2.17 3.78 14.64
C THR A 206 -2.74 4.14 16.00
N SER A 207 -2.99 3.15 16.86
CA SER A 207 -3.47 3.41 18.24
C SER A 207 -2.49 4.24 19.05
N THR A 208 -1.19 3.91 19.01
CA THR A 208 -0.15 4.70 19.71
C THR A 208 -0.08 6.13 19.17
N LYS A 209 -0.21 6.30 17.85
CA LYS A 209 -0.25 7.62 17.21
C LYS A 209 -1.45 8.45 17.67
N GLU A 210 -2.64 7.86 17.73
CA GLU A 210 -3.86 8.56 18.20
C GLU A 210 -3.76 8.93 19.69
N PHE A 211 -3.23 8.03 20.54
CA PHE A 211 -3.02 8.35 21.96
C PHE A 211 -1.99 9.46 22.15
N LEU A 212 -0.85 9.41 21.44
CA LEU A 212 0.12 10.50 21.45
C LEU A 212 -0.48 11.80 20.95
N ASN A 213 -1.25 11.76 19.86
CA ASN A 213 -1.92 12.95 19.34
C ASN A 213 -2.85 13.54 20.40
N THR A 214 -3.65 12.71 21.07
CA THR A 214 -4.60 13.14 22.10
C THR A 214 -3.89 13.73 23.31
N ILE A 215 -2.90 13.02 23.87
CA ILE A 215 -2.16 13.45 25.06
C ILE A 215 -1.36 14.71 24.74
N LEU A 216 -0.54 14.71 23.68
CA LEU A 216 0.33 15.85 23.40
C LEU A 216 -0.45 17.10 22.96
N SER A 217 -1.66 16.94 22.40
CA SER A 217 -2.50 18.09 22.05
C SER A 217 -3.09 18.82 23.27
N SER A 218 -2.98 18.27 24.48
CA SER A 218 -3.37 19.00 25.70
C SER A 218 -2.46 20.20 25.97
N LYS A 219 -1.21 20.15 25.49
CA LYS A 219 -0.17 21.16 25.76
C LYS A 219 0.47 21.75 24.51
N PHE A 220 0.60 20.99 23.42
CA PHE A 220 1.35 21.37 22.22
C PHE A 220 0.45 21.48 20.99
N LYS A 221 0.87 22.28 20.01
CA LYS A 221 0.32 22.28 18.65
C LYS A 221 0.83 21.06 17.87
N VAL A 222 0.00 20.02 17.82
CA VAL A 222 0.35 18.73 17.21
C VAL A 222 -0.17 18.61 15.78
N LEU A 223 0.69 18.17 14.87
CA LEU A 223 0.31 17.60 13.57
C LEU A 223 0.53 16.09 13.61
N SER A 224 -0.42 15.29 13.11
CA SER A 224 -0.25 13.85 12.97
C SER A 224 -0.67 13.33 11.60
N THR A 225 -0.02 12.26 11.14
CA THR A 225 -0.41 11.59 9.89
C THR A 225 -1.84 11.02 9.97
N PRO A 226 -2.73 11.27 9.00
CA PRO A 226 -4.03 10.61 8.93
C PRO A 226 -3.89 9.09 8.81
N ALA A 227 -4.93 8.35 9.19
CA ALA A 227 -4.94 6.88 9.07
C ALA A 227 -4.57 6.44 7.63
N HIS A 228 -3.71 5.42 7.53
CA HIS A 228 -3.21 4.84 6.27
C HIS A 228 -2.34 5.77 5.39
N GLN A 229 -2.00 7.00 5.81
CA GLN A 229 -1.08 7.89 5.09
C GLN A 229 0.37 7.73 5.54
N ASN A 230 0.94 6.56 5.28
CA ASN A 230 2.27 6.15 5.79
C ASN A 230 3.32 5.93 4.69
N THR A 231 3.04 6.37 3.46
CA THR A 231 4.01 6.35 2.34
C THR A 231 4.81 7.66 2.29
N ASP A 232 6.04 7.61 1.80
CA ASP A 232 6.93 8.78 1.64
C ASP A 232 6.24 9.97 0.96
N ILE A 233 5.47 9.70 -0.10
CA ILE A 233 4.77 10.74 -0.85
C ILE A 233 3.57 11.30 -0.06
N ALA A 234 2.86 10.48 0.72
CA ALA A 234 1.76 10.93 1.55
C ALA A 234 2.28 11.83 2.69
N ILE A 235 3.36 11.41 3.36
CA ILE A 235 4.05 12.19 4.39
C ILE A 235 4.55 13.51 3.80
N ALA A 236 5.18 13.48 2.62
CA ALA A 236 5.67 14.69 1.97
C ALA A 236 4.54 15.67 1.62
N LYS A 237 3.41 15.18 1.11
CA LYS A 237 2.23 16.02 0.84
C LYS A 237 1.66 16.63 2.11
N LEU A 238 1.50 15.83 3.17
CA LEU A 238 1.03 16.32 4.46
C LEU A 238 1.92 17.46 4.99
N ILE A 239 3.24 17.32 4.89
CA ILE A 239 4.18 18.39 5.26
C ILE A 239 3.91 19.66 4.44
N LEU A 240 3.78 19.53 3.12
CA LEU A 240 3.53 20.69 2.25
C LEU A 240 2.19 21.37 2.52
N GLU A 241 1.15 20.59 2.83
CA GLU A 241 -0.22 21.08 2.98
C GLU A 241 -0.54 21.57 4.40
N LYS A 242 -0.01 20.92 5.44
CA LYS A 242 -0.47 21.09 6.82
C LYS A 242 0.61 21.53 7.82
N LEU A 243 1.88 21.20 7.58
CA LEU A 243 2.95 21.62 8.49
C LEU A 243 3.15 23.14 8.39
N ASN A 244 3.08 23.84 9.52
CA ASN A 244 3.22 25.29 9.64
C ASN A 244 4.25 25.65 10.73
N GLU A 245 4.65 26.92 10.79
CA GLU A 245 5.69 27.41 11.73
C GLU A 245 5.28 27.27 13.20
N ASP A 246 3.98 27.31 13.47
CA ASP A 246 3.38 27.10 14.78
C ASP A 246 3.34 25.63 15.23
N THR A 247 3.67 24.67 14.36
CA THR A 247 3.62 23.26 14.72
C THR A 247 4.80 22.91 15.62
N GLU A 248 4.50 22.45 16.83
CA GLU A 248 5.52 22.11 17.83
C GLU A 248 5.88 20.62 17.76
N VAL A 249 4.88 19.76 17.54
CA VAL A 249 5.07 18.30 17.47
C VAL A 249 4.51 17.75 16.17
N PHE A 250 5.30 16.93 15.47
CA PHE A 250 4.85 16.17 14.30
C PHE A 250 4.96 14.66 14.52
N ILE A 251 3.82 13.97 14.54
CA ILE A 251 3.72 12.52 14.77
C ILE A 251 3.46 11.80 13.45
N THR A 252 4.34 10.87 13.09
CA THR A 252 4.22 10.13 11.84
C THR A 252 4.27 8.62 12.06
N GLU A 253 3.26 7.94 11.53
CA GLU A 253 3.27 6.49 11.40
C GLU A 253 4.13 6.09 10.19
N MET A 254 5.08 5.18 10.40
CA MET A 254 5.96 4.65 9.36
C MET A 254 5.70 3.16 9.15
N ALA A 255 5.05 2.84 8.04
CA ALA A 255 4.89 1.46 7.59
C ALA A 255 5.89 1.15 6.49
N ALA A 256 6.34 -0.10 6.45
CA ALA A 256 7.23 -0.61 5.44
C ALA A 256 6.83 -2.02 5.09
N TYR A 257 7.10 -2.37 3.83
CA TYR A 257 6.91 -3.68 3.21
C TYR A 257 8.22 -4.25 2.67
N LYS A 258 9.26 -3.41 2.59
CA LYS A 258 10.64 -3.80 2.26
C LYS A 258 11.63 -2.96 3.04
N ARG A 259 12.85 -3.47 3.16
CA ARG A 259 13.97 -2.77 3.76
C ARG A 259 14.24 -1.42 3.04
N GLY A 260 14.59 -0.39 3.80
CA GLY A 260 14.92 0.96 3.37
C GLY A 260 13.73 1.92 3.33
N GLU A 261 12.49 1.45 3.44
CA GLU A 261 11.30 2.32 3.41
C GLU A 261 11.16 3.16 4.68
N ILE A 262 11.47 2.61 5.86
CA ILE A 262 11.44 3.39 7.10
C ILE A 262 12.60 4.39 7.09
N THR A 263 13.80 3.99 6.66
CA THR A 263 14.92 4.92 6.47
C THR A 263 14.55 6.07 5.52
N SER A 264 13.87 5.79 4.41
CA SER A 264 13.42 6.83 3.46
C SER A 264 12.48 7.83 4.14
N ALA A 265 11.46 7.35 4.87
CA ALA A 265 10.56 8.19 5.64
C ALA A 265 11.33 9.04 6.69
N CYS A 266 12.27 8.43 7.42
CA CYS A 266 13.13 9.13 8.38
C CYS A 266 13.97 10.24 7.73
N GLN A 267 14.45 10.05 6.50
CA GLN A 267 15.18 11.09 5.78
C GLN A 267 14.31 12.30 5.42
N ILE A 268 12.99 12.12 5.32
CA ILE A 268 12.02 13.19 5.06
C ILE A 268 11.75 13.98 6.33
N VAL A 269 11.34 13.27 7.38
CA VAL A 269 10.79 13.88 8.60
C VAL A 269 11.84 14.16 9.67
N LYS A 270 12.98 13.46 9.66
CA LYS A 270 14.06 13.59 10.65
C LYS A 270 13.56 13.42 12.10
N PRO A 271 13.10 12.22 12.49
CA PRO A 271 12.56 11.98 13.82
C PRO A 271 13.64 12.19 14.89
N LYS A 272 13.25 12.81 16.01
CA LYS A 272 14.06 12.89 17.25
C LYS A 272 13.65 11.79 18.24
N ILE A 273 12.40 11.31 18.12
CA ILE A 273 11.83 10.29 18.98
C ILE A 273 11.35 9.12 18.10
N GLY A 274 11.67 7.89 18.48
CA GLY A 274 11.23 6.67 17.79
C GLY A 274 10.49 5.71 18.70
N ILE A 275 9.39 5.13 18.22
CA ILE A 275 8.60 4.15 18.97
C ILE A 275 8.51 2.85 18.20
N LEU A 276 8.84 1.75 18.87
CA LEU A 276 8.67 0.41 18.35
C LEU A 276 7.54 -0.31 19.12
N THR A 277 6.37 -0.35 18.51
CA THR A 277 5.12 -0.83 19.15
C THR A 277 5.02 -2.35 19.23
N GLY A 278 5.72 -3.09 18.38
CA GLY A 278 5.73 -4.56 18.40
C GLY A 278 6.07 -5.19 17.05
N ILE A 279 6.58 -6.42 17.05
CA ILE A 279 6.96 -7.18 15.84
C ILE A 279 6.26 -8.54 15.82
N ASN A 280 5.70 -8.93 14.67
CA ASN A 280 5.16 -10.27 14.40
C ASN A 280 5.45 -10.70 12.95
N GLU A 281 4.98 -11.88 12.55
CA GLU A 281 5.21 -12.47 11.22
C GLU A 281 4.28 -11.92 10.11
N GLN A 282 3.58 -10.80 10.34
CA GLN A 282 2.76 -10.19 9.31
C GLN A 282 3.63 -9.76 8.12
N HIS A 283 3.06 -9.91 6.92
CA HIS A 283 3.74 -9.56 5.66
C HIS A 283 5.01 -10.37 5.36
N MET A 284 5.20 -11.54 5.98
CA MET A 284 6.28 -12.50 5.68
C MET A 284 6.44 -12.74 4.17
N ALA A 285 5.34 -12.90 3.42
CA ALA A 285 5.39 -13.11 1.97
C ALA A 285 6.07 -11.97 1.19
N THR A 286 6.04 -10.74 1.73
CA THR A 286 6.68 -9.56 1.11
C THR A 286 8.09 -9.33 1.65
N PHE A 287 8.31 -9.61 2.93
CA PHE A 287 9.63 -9.43 3.57
C PHE A 287 10.59 -10.60 3.35
N GLY A 288 10.09 -11.76 2.96
CA GLY A 288 10.86 -13.00 2.76
C GLY A 288 11.22 -13.73 4.05
N SER A 289 11.53 -13.02 5.15
CA SER A 289 11.85 -13.61 6.45
C SER A 289 11.48 -12.69 7.62
N LEU A 290 11.30 -13.29 8.80
CA LEU A 290 11.12 -12.56 10.06
C LEU A 290 12.32 -11.68 10.39
N GLU A 291 13.55 -12.15 10.09
CA GLU A 291 14.77 -11.37 10.28
C GLU A 291 14.73 -10.06 9.46
N ASN A 292 14.23 -10.11 8.23
CA ASN A 292 14.05 -8.92 7.40
C ASN A 292 13.00 -7.97 7.98
N ILE A 293 11.92 -8.49 8.57
CA ILE A 293 10.92 -7.66 9.28
C ILE A 293 11.61 -6.95 10.45
N ILE A 294 12.33 -7.68 11.30
CA ILE A 294 13.03 -7.14 12.47
C ILE A 294 14.02 -6.04 12.06
N LYS A 295 14.90 -6.32 11.09
CA LYS A 295 15.86 -5.34 10.56
C LYS A 295 15.14 -4.11 10.00
N THR A 296 14.07 -4.30 9.25
CA THR A 296 13.33 -3.17 8.66
C THR A 296 12.68 -2.31 9.74
N LYS A 297 12.03 -2.89 10.76
CA LYS A 297 11.42 -2.07 11.83
C LYS A 297 12.48 -1.33 12.66
N TYR A 298 13.66 -1.92 12.83
CA TYR A 298 14.75 -1.29 13.56
C TYR A 298 15.38 -0.09 12.83
N GLU A 299 15.15 0.07 11.52
CA GLU A 299 15.61 1.23 10.73
C GLU A 299 15.19 2.57 11.35
N LEU A 300 14.03 2.64 12.01
CA LEU A 300 13.59 3.85 12.69
C LEU A 300 14.58 4.24 13.77
N ILE A 301 14.96 3.29 14.62
CA ILE A 301 15.87 3.50 15.75
C ILE A 301 17.27 3.83 15.23
N GLU A 302 17.74 3.12 14.19
CA GLU A 302 19.03 3.41 13.54
C GLU A 302 19.06 4.78 12.84
N SER A 303 17.90 5.36 12.52
CA SER A 303 17.80 6.67 11.86
C SER A 303 17.65 7.84 12.83
N LEU A 304 17.53 7.58 14.14
CA LEU A 304 17.47 8.63 15.15
C LEU A 304 18.85 9.30 15.31
N PRO A 305 18.90 10.60 15.67
CA PRO A 305 20.15 11.26 16.01
C PRO A 305 20.76 10.66 17.28
N GLU A 306 22.05 10.94 17.55
CA GLU A 306 22.74 10.46 18.76
C GLU A 306 22.04 10.87 20.05
N MET A 307 21.58 12.13 20.12
CA MET A 307 20.75 12.65 21.22
C MET A 307 19.25 12.32 21.08
N GLY A 308 18.91 11.35 20.23
CA GLY A 308 17.54 10.88 20.04
C GLY A 308 17.03 10.03 21.20
N PHE A 309 15.73 9.81 21.21
CA PHE A 309 15.07 8.99 22.23
C PHE A 309 14.26 7.85 21.61
N ALA A 310 14.33 6.65 22.20
CA ALA A 310 13.54 5.51 21.75
C ALA A 310 12.69 4.86 22.84
N ILE A 311 11.49 4.41 22.48
CA ILE A 311 10.63 3.59 23.33
C ILE A 311 10.36 2.24 22.67
N PHE A 312 10.47 1.18 23.47
CA PHE A 312 10.24 -0.19 23.06
C PHE A 312 9.10 -0.82 23.86
N ASN A 313 8.32 -1.67 23.19
CA ASN A 313 7.33 -2.54 23.82
C ASN A 313 8.02 -3.77 24.46
N GLY A 314 8.07 -3.81 25.78
CA GLY A 314 8.68 -4.88 26.57
C GLY A 314 7.91 -6.21 26.55
N ASP A 315 6.62 -6.22 26.23
CA ASP A 315 5.84 -7.45 26.12
C ASP A 315 6.19 -8.24 24.85
N ASN A 316 6.88 -7.62 23.89
CA ASN A 316 7.32 -8.26 22.65
C ASN A 316 8.80 -8.67 22.71
N GLN A 317 9.09 -9.97 22.54
CA GLN A 317 10.45 -10.50 22.64
C GLN A 317 11.44 -9.84 21.68
N TYR A 318 11.04 -9.58 20.43
CA TYR A 318 11.93 -8.97 19.45
C TYR A 318 12.26 -7.52 19.81
N CYS A 319 11.30 -6.80 20.38
CA CYS A 319 11.53 -5.44 20.86
C CYS A 319 12.49 -5.41 22.06
N ARG A 320 12.45 -6.42 22.95
CA ARG A 320 13.43 -6.56 24.04
C ARG A 320 14.85 -6.78 23.52
N GLU A 321 15.02 -7.65 22.52
CA GLU A 321 16.34 -7.89 21.92
C GLU A 321 16.86 -6.64 21.18
N LEU A 322 15.99 -5.94 20.45
CA LEU A 322 16.35 -4.67 19.80
C LEU A 322 16.65 -3.56 20.82
N TYR A 323 15.95 -3.53 21.95
CA TYR A 323 16.22 -2.61 23.05
C TYR A 323 17.65 -2.82 23.58
N LYS A 324 18.10 -4.06 23.80
CA LYS A 324 19.48 -4.36 24.22
C LYS A 324 20.51 -3.84 23.21
N LYS A 325 20.23 -3.94 21.92
CA LYS A 325 21.12 -3.48 20.83
C LYS A 325 21.24 -1.96 20.72
N ALA A 326 20.18 -1.20 20.99
CA ALA A 326 20.17 0.25 20.81
C ALA A 326 21.17 0.98 21.72
N GLN A 327 21.92 1.96 21.21
CA GLN A 327 22.98 2.68 21.97
C GLN A 327 22.63 4.13 22.33
N LEU A 328 21.37 4.53 22.09
CA LEU A 328 20.87 5.88 22.38
C LEU A 328 19.99 5.90 23.64
N SER A 329 19.54 7.09 24.05
CA SER A 329 18.64 7.23 25.20
C SER A 329 17.33 6.49 24.94
N LYS A 330 17.03 5.48 25.76
CA LYS A 330 15.95 4.55 25.50
C LYS A 330 15.18 4.20 26.75
N ARG A 331 13.92 3.79 26.59
CA ARG A 331 13.07 3.19 27.62
C ARG A 331 12.35 1.97 27.06
N ILE A 332 11.98 1.08 27.97
CA ILE A 332 11.15 -0.07 27.67
C ILE A 332 10.01 -0.14 28.67
N CYS A 333 8.85 -0.57 28.20
CA CYS A 333 7.64 -0.58 29.01
C CYS A 333 6.84 -1.86 28.84
N TYR A 334 6.20 -2.34 29.92
CA TYR A 334 5.51 -3.63 29.96
C TYR A 334 4.11 -3.49 30.53
N THR A 335 3.15 -4.26 30.02
CA THR A 335 1.83 -4.45 30.65
C THR A 335 1.67 -5.83 31.26
N LYS A 336 2.49 -6.80 30.85
CA LYS A 336 2.47 -8.16 31.40
C LYS A 336 3.58 -8.31 32.42
N PHE A 337 3.20 -8.74 33.63
CA PHE A 337 4.17 -9.06 34.65
C PHE A 337 5.01 -10.27 34.19
N LEU A 338 6.29 -10.07 33.94
CA LEU A 338 7.24 -11.16 33.75
C LEU A 338 7.47 -11.82 35.11
N ALA A 339 6.69 -12.86 35.42
CA ALA A 339 6.82 -13.65 36.65
C ALA A 339 8.22 -14.27 36.85
N SER A 340 9.10 -14.22 35.84
CA SER A 340 10.47 -14.77 35.90
C SER A 340 11.59 -13.72 35.92
N ALA A 341 11.31 -12.43 35.95
CA ALA A 341 12.37 -11.42 35.87
C ALA A 341 12.94 -11.07 37.27
N GLN A 342 13.98 -11.80 37.69
CA GLN A 342 14.91 -11.34 38.72
C GLN A 342 15.65 -10.04 38.33
N GLU A 343 15.47 -9.52 37.11
CA GLU A 343 16.06 -8.27 36.64
C GLU A 343 14.99 -7.24 36.29
N VAL A 344 14.38 -6.66 37.31
CA VAL A 344 13.75 -5.34 37.18
C VAL A 344 14.87 -4.31 37.02
N VAL A 345 15.13 -3.88 35.80
CA VAL A 345 16.12 -2.82 35.53
C VAL A 345 15.50 -1.47 35.92
N VAL A 346 16.30 -0.59 36.54
CA VAL A 346 15.89 0.71 37.11
C VAL A 346 15.26 1.69 36.08
N GLY A 347 15.35 1.39 34.78
CA GLY A 347 14.81 2.21 33.68
C GLY A 347 13.49 1.74 33.07
N ASP A 348 12.87 0.70 33.63
CA ASP A 348 11.67 0.08 33.06
C ASP A 348 10.38 0.72 33.59
N PHE A 349 9.38 0.84 32.71
CA PHE A 349 8.05 1.34 33.03
C PHE A 349 7.02 0.23 32.99
N TRP A 350 6.08 0.21 33.93
CA TRP A 350 5.03 -0.81 33.96
C TRP A 350 3.65 -0.23 34.09
N ALA A 351 2.70 -0.85 33.41
CA ALA A 351 1.29 -0.77 33.77
C ALA A 351 0.96 -1.95 34.69
N LYS A 352 0.62 -1.67 35.94
CA LYS A 352 0.13 -2.63 36.93
C LYS A 352 -1.38 -2.52 37.07
N GLU A 353 -2.00 -3.57 37.62
CA GLU A 353 -3.43 -3.60 37.91
C GLU A 353 -4.30 -3.22 36.70
N VAL A 354 -3.91 -3.70 35.51
CA VAL A 354 -4.66 -3.46 34.28
C VAL A 354 -6.02 -4.16 34.40
N LYS A 355 -7.10 -3.38 34.45
CA LYS A 355 -8.49 -3.86 34.47
C LYS A 355 -9.20 -3.32 33.23
N ALA A 356 -9.61 -4.22 32.35
CA ALA A 356 -10.47 -3.88 31.22
C ALA A 356 -11.92 -4.27 31.54
N GLU A 357 -12.77 -3.27 31.67
CA GLU A 357 -14.22 -3.40 31.82
C GLU A 357 -14.91 -3.14 30.47
N LYS A 358 -16.24 -3.25 30.41
CA LYS A 358 -17.02 -3.11 29.16
C LYS A 358 -16.90 -1.74 28.48
N GLU A 359 -16.57 -0.69 29.22
CA GLU A 359 -16.49 0.68 28.69
C GLU A 359 -15.26 1.45 29.18
N SER A 360 -14.43 0.83 30.01
CA SER A 360 -13.26 1.49 30.57
C SER A 360 -12.07 0.57 30.73
N LEU A 361 -10.89 1.17 30.61
CA LEU A 361 -9.61 0.57 30.92
C LEU A 361 -8.98 1.39 32.04
N SER A 362 -8.66 0.74 33.16
CA SER A 362 -7.90 1.36 34.24
C SER A 362 -6.59 0.63 34.47
N PHE A 363 -5.52 1.37 34.73
CA PHE A 363 -4.22 0.80 35.08
C PHE A 363 -3.39 1.81 35.86
N LYS A 364 -2.43 1.33 36.64
CA LYS A 364 -1.50 2.16 37.40
C LYS A 364 -0.13 2.14 36.75
N ILE A 365 0.44 3.31 36.46
CA ILE A 365 1.82 3.38 35.98
C ILE A 365 2.76 3.31 37.16
N PHE A 366 3.72 2.39 37.10
CA PHE A 366 4.81 2.26 38.06
C PHE A 366 6.15 2.46 37.34
N SER A 367 6.99 3.30 37.93
CA SER A 367 8.40 3.41 37.56
C SER A 367 9.22 3.71 38.80
N ARG A 368 10.33 2.99 38.99
CA ARG A 368 11.29 3.31 40.06
C ARG A 368 11.87 4.72 39.91
N ARG A 369 11.85 5.27 38.70
CA ARG A 369 12.35 6.61 38.37
C ARG A 369 11.36 7.71 38.72
N TRP A 370 10.06 7.46 38.57
CA TRP A 370 9.04 8.46 38.90
C TRP A 370 8.70 8.47 40.38
N GLY A 371 8.92 7.37 41.11
CA GLY A 371 8.61 7.26 42.54
C GLY A 371 7.12 7.29 42.88
N GLU A 372 6.29 7.74 41.95
CA GLU A 372 4.84 7.89 42.08
C GLU A 372 4.11 6.78 41.32
N ILE A 373 3.00 6.33 41.89
CA ILE A 373 2.03 5.47 41.23
C ILE A 373 0.88 6.36 40.80
N PHE A 374 0.65 6.48 39.50
CA PHE A 374 -0.46 7.27 38.97
C PHE A 374 -1.49 6.35 38.32
N GLU A 375 -2.76 6.54 38.69
CA GLU A 375 -3.87 5.75 38.18
C GLU A 375 -4.47 6.42 36.94
N PHE A 376 -4.41 5.71 35.82
CA PHE A 376 -5.08 6.10 34.59
C PHE A 376 -6.41 5.37 34.50
N LYS A 377 -7.47 6.11 34.14
CA LYS A 377 -8.76 5.55 33.75
C LYS A 377 -9.21 6.19 32.43
N VAL A 378 -9.41 5.37 31.41
CA VAL A 378 -9.79 5.82 30.07
C VAL A 378 -11.03 5.07 29.59
N ASN A 379 -11.89 5.73 28.81
CA ASN A 379 -13.12 5.15 28.29
C ASN A 379 -12.86 4.35 27.01
N LEU A 380 -12.07 3.27 27.12
CA LEU A 380 -11.62 2.45 26.01
C LEU A 380 -11.69 0.98 26.35
N LEU A 381 -11.97 0.17 25.32
CA LEU A 381 -12.06 -1.27 25.40
C LEU A 381 -10.74 -1.94 25.03
N GLY A 382 -10.24 -2.84 25.88
CA GLY A 382 -9.16 -3.76 25.56
C GLY A 382 -7.83 -3.45 26.23
N GLU A 383 -7.30 -4.44 26.95
CA GLU A 383 -6.06 -4.35 27.76
C GLU A 383 -4.83 -3.93 26.95
N HIS A 384 -4.77 -4.34 25.67
CA HIS A 384 -3.66 -4.03 24.77
C HIS A 384 -3.48 -2.52 24.52
N HIS A 385 -4.48 -1.68 24.81
CA HIS A 385 -4.32 -0.23 24.74
C HIS A 385 -3.48 0.33 25.89
N ALA A 386 -3.41 -0.34 27.05
CA ALA A 386 -2.58 0.10 28.17
C ALA A 386 -1.11 0.26 27.75
N GLN A 387 -0.61 -0.66 26.92
CA GLN A 387 0.76 -0.62 26.39
C GLN A 387 0.98 0.61 25.51
N ASN A 388 0.02 0.93 24.64
CA ASN A 388 0.11 2.07 23.72
C ASN A 388 0.02 3.41 24.47
N ILE A 389 -0.86 3.49 25.48
CA ILE A 389 -1.01 4.68 26.32
C ILE A 389 0.23 4.88 27.18
N LEU A 390 0.78 3.82 27.76
CA LEU A 390 2.02 3.87 28.55
C LEU A 390 3.19 4.42 27.74
N MET A 391 3.38 3.95 26.49
CA MET A 391 4.39 4.51 25.59
C MET A 391 4.18 6.02 25.34
N ALA A 392 2.93 6.45 25.17
CA ALA A 392 2.60 7.85 24.94
C ALA A 392 2.88 8.73 26.18
N ALA A 393 2.45 8.27 27.37
CA ALA A 393 2.65 8.97 28.64
C ALA A 393 4.15 9.13 28.97
N ILE A 394 4.97 8.11 28.72
CA ILE A 394 6.42 8.18 28.92
C ILE A 394 7.03 9.28 28.03
N ILE A 395 6.59 9.43 26.79
CA ILE A 395 7.09 10.50 25.90
C ILE A 395 6.70 11.88 26.43
N GLY A 396 5.42 12.06 26.79
CA GLY A 396 4.93 13.30 27.37
C GLY A 396 5.77 13.73 28.56
N LYS A 397 5.95 12.83 29.54
CA LYS A 397 6.68 13.14 30.78
C LYS A 397 8.20 13.19 30.64
N GLU A 398 8.85 12.13 30.13
CA GLU A 398 10.31 12.02 30.13
C GLU A 398 10.98 12.89 29.05
N VAL A 399 10.29 13.18 27.95
CA VAL A 399 10.91 13.86 26.80
C VAL A 399 10.36 15.27 26.60
N LEU A 400 9.06 15.48 26.85
CA LEU A 400 8.39 16.75 26.61
C LEU A 400 8.07 17.53 27.88
N GLY A 401 8.40 17.00 29.06
CA GLY A 401 8.23 17.69 30.34
C GLY A 401 6.77 17.92 30.73
N MET A 402 5.86 17.04 30.30
CA MET A 402 4.48 17.03 30.79
C MET A 402 4.40 16.43 32.20
N THR A 403 3.39 16.84 32.97
CA THR A 403 3.05 16.18 34.23
C THR A 403 2.33 14.86 33.97
N LEU A 404 2.00 14.09 35.02
CA LEU A 404 1.15 12.90 34.85
C LEU A 404 -0.34 13.22 34.79
N GLU A 405 -0.71 14.44 35.19
CA GLU A 405 -2.08 14.95 35.15
C GLU A 405 -2.44 15.48 33.75
N GLU A 406 -1.46 16.08 33.06
CA GLU A 406 -1.53 16.50 31.65
C GLU A 406 -1.54 15.30 30.68
#